data_AF-A0A9Q1HZ60-F1
#
_entry.id   AF-A0A9Q1HZ60-F1
#
_cell.length_a   1.000
_cell.length_b   1.000
_cell.length_c   1.000
_cell.angle_alpha   90.00
_cell.angle_beta   90.00
_cell.angle_gamma   90.00
#
_symmetry.space_group_name_H-M   'P 1'
#
loop_
_entity.id
_entity.type
_entity.pdbx_description
1 polymer ?
#
loop_
_entity_poly.entity_id
_entity_poly.type
_entity_poly.pdbx_seq_one_letter_code
_entity_poly.pdbx_strand_id
1 'polypeptide(L)'
;MPRIFELAMSDVACTNSSCRGARRMFRVLWDLSDLGAVQEAVVATFFDIYEDGVLDMIVLSRVGGKGELAIRALKNNFEADAYFVKVIVLSGLCSNDCPEKVKPFGVNQPGPYVMYTTVDSNGNLKNASAGQLSQSAHLSLQLPYTVLGLGRSANFLDHLYVGIPRPPGDTDIRKQEWTAIIPNSQLIVIPYPHNEPRSWSAKLYLTPSNIVLLTAIALIGVCVFILVIIGILHWKEKKADDREKRQEAHRFHFDAM
;
A
#
# COMPACT_ATOMS: atom_id res chain seq x y z
N MET A 1 8.98 -31.50 23.27
CA MET A 1 9.39 -30.69 22.10
C MET A 1 8.36 -29.59 21.94
N PRO A 2 8.76 -28.30 21.84
CA PRO A 2 7.79 -27.23 21.67
C PRO A 2 7.17 -27.37 20.27
N ARG A 3 5.87 -27.67 20.20
CA ARG A 3 5.10 -27.44 18.98
C ARG A 3 5.05 -25.92 18.81
N ILE A 4 5.50 -25.42 17.67
CA ILE A 4 5.20 -24.03 17.30
C ILE A 4 3.68 -23.98 17.16
N PHE A 5 3.03 -23.29 18.08
CA PHE A 5 1.61 -23.01 18.00
C PHE A 5 1.43 -21.78 17.12
N GLU A 6 1.41 -21.98 15.81
CA GLU A 6 0.82 -20.99 14.91
C GLU A 6 -0.69 -21.06 15.05
N LEU A 7 -1.21 -20.19 15.91
CA LEU A 7 -2.63 -19.98 16.09
C LEU A 7 -3.10 -19.01 15.01
N ALA A 8 -3.54 -19.53 13.88
CA ALA A 8 -4.38 -18.74 12.97
C ALA A 8 -5.67 -18.41 13.73
N MET A 9 -5.92 -17.13 13.95
CA MET A 9 -7.04 -16.65 14.76
C MET A 9 -7.93 -15.73 13.95
N SER A 10 -9.24 -15.99 13.97
CA SER A 10 -10.23 -15.08 13.41
C SER A 10 -10.87 -14.23 14.51
N ASP A 11 -11.02 -12.94 14.25
CA ASP A 11 -11.78 -12.04 15.12
C ASP A 11 -13.28 -12.29 14.93
N VAL A 12 -13.96 -12.74 15.98
CA VAL A 12 -15.40 -13.08 15.97
C VAL A 12 -16.14 -12.38 17.11
N ALA A 13 -17.46 -12.26 16.98
CA ALA A 13 -18.29 -11.74 18.06
C ALA A 13 -18.12 -12.60 19.32
N CYS A 14 -17.99 -11.95 20.48
CA CYS A 14 -17.84 -12.65 21.75
C CYS A 14 -19.11 -13.45 22.07
N THR A 15 -18.94 -14.76 22.28
CA THR A 15 -20.03 -15.68 22.68
C THR A 15 -19.96 -16.09 24.15
N ASN A 16 -18.84 -15.81 24.84
CA ASN A 16 -18.59 -16.24 26.21
C ASN A 16 -18.80 -15.09 27.22
N SER A 17 -19.23 -15.41 28.45
CA SER A 17 -19.42 -14.42 29.51
C SER A 17 -18.12 -13.70 29.89
N SER A 18 -16.97 -14.37 29.74
CA SER A 18 -15.65 -13.84 30.04
C SER A 18 -15.20 -12.67 29.15
N CYS A 19 -15.67 -12.61 27.89
CA CYS A 19 -15.28 -11.57 26.93
C CYS A 19 -16.35 -10.48 26.74
N ARG A 20 -17.42 -10.45 27.56
CA ARG A 20 -18.53 -9.47 27.42
C ARG A 20 -18.05 -8.02 27.40
N GLY A 21 -17.03 -7.68 28.19
CA GLY A 21 -16.45 -6.33 28.22
C GLY A 21 -15.71 -5.95 26.93
N ALA A 22 -15.05 -6.92 26.28
CA ALA A 22 -14.29 -6.70 25.04
C ALA A 22 -15.14 -6.77 23.76
N ARG A 23 -16.38 -7.30 23.84
CA ARG A 23 -17.35 -7.50 22.75
C ARG A 23 -16.91 -8.44 21.61
N ARG A 24 -15.60 -8.69 21.45
CA ARG A 24 -15.04 -9.61 20.46
C ARG A 24 -14.11 -10.63 21.12
N MET A 25 -13.85 -11.72 20.42
CA MET A 25 -12.91 -12.77 20.84
C MET A 25 -12.19 -13.35 19.62
N PHE A 26 -11.01 -13.91 19.84
CA PHE A 26 -10.29 -14.64 18.80
C PHE A 26 -10.69 -16.11 18.81
N ARG A 27 -11.13 -16.62 17.67
CA ARG A 27 -11.37 -18.05 17.46
C ARG A 27 -10.19 -18.65 16.71
N VAL A 28 -9.63 -19.72 17.27
CA VAL A 28 -8.58 -20.48 16.59
C VAL A 28 -9.16 -21.25 15.40
N LEU A 29 -8.50 -21.11 14.26
CA LEU A 29 -8.73 -21.86 13.03
C LEU A 29 -7.74 -23.03 12.99
N TRP A 30 -8.23 -24.23 13.30
CA TRP A 30 -7.41 -25.45 13.31
C TRP A 30 -7.37 -26.17 11.96
N ASP A 31 -8.32 -25.87 11.06
CA ASP A 31 -8.55 -26.60 9.82
C ASP A 31 -7.92 -25.88 8.61
N LEU A 32 -6.59 -25.72 8.65
CA LEU A 32 -5.82 -25.16 7.54
C LEU A 32 -4.94 -26.27 6.95
N SER A 33 -5.45 -26.94 5.91
CA SER A 33 -4.83 -28.12 5.29
C SER A 33 -3.36 -27.91 4.90
N ASP A 34 -3.05 -26.74 4.36
CA ASP A 34 -1.72 -26.43 3.82
C ASP A 34 -0.69 -26.15 4.93
N LEU A 35 -1.11 -25.54 6.03
CA LEU A 35 -0.26 -25.37 7.23
C LEU A 35 -0.05 -26.72 7.92
N GLY A 36 -1.09 -27.56 7.97
CA GLY A 36 -1.00 -28.91 8.53
C GLY A 36 -0.06 -29.84 7.77
N ALA A 37 0.24 -29.54 6.50
CA ALA A 37 1.21 -30.29 5.70
C ALA A 37 2.67 -30.00 6.10
N VAL A 38 2.95 -28.88 6.78
CA VAL A 38 4.30 -28.52 7.22
C VAL A 38 4.63 -29.23 8.53
N GLN A 39 5.32 -30.36 8.42
CA GLN A 39 5.80 -31.12 9.58
C GLN A 39 7.10 -30.51 10.11
N GLU A 40 7.32 -30.63 11.42
CA GLU A 40 8.56 -30.20 12.10
C GLU A 40 8.98 -28.74 11.79
N ALA A 41 8.02 -27.81 11.81
CA ALA A 41 8.31 -26.37 11.71
C ALA A 41 9.22 -25.90 12.86
N VAL A 42 10.20 -25.05 12.54
CA VAL A 42 11.22 -24.51 13.47
C VAL A 42 11.08 -22.99 13.63
N VAL A 43 10.81 -22.27 12.55
CA VAL A 43 10.56 -20.82 12.55
C VAL A 43 9.55 -20.52 11.45
N ALA A 44 8.63 -19.60 11.70
CA ALA A 44 7.85 -18.95 10.64
C ALA A 44 7.94 -17.44 10.74
N THR A 45 7.82 -16.79 9.60
CA THR A 45 7.80 -15.34 9.46
C THR A 45 6.83 -14.95 8.37
N PHE A 46 6.34 -13.73 8.44
CA PHE A 46 5.45 -13.14 7.46
C PHE A 46 6.23 -12.23 6.52
N PHE A 47 6.00 -12.38 5.22
CA PHE A 47 6.60 -11.54 4.18
C PHE A 47 5.64 -11.32 3.03
N ASP A 48 5.63 -10.13 2.46
CA ASP A 48 4.82 -9.80 1.28
C ASP A 48 5.65 -10.13 0.03
N ILE A 49 5.58 -11.37 -0.45
CA ILE A 49 6.45 -11.85 -1.54
C ILE A 49 6.06 -11.19 -2.87
N TYR A 50 4.77 -10.91 -3.05
CA TYR A 50 4.20 -10.39 -4.30
C TYR A 50 4.02 -8.87 -4.31
N GLU A 51 4.38 -8.18 -3.22
CA GLU A 51 4.20 -6.73 -3.06
C GLU A 51 2.74 -6.28 -3.26
N ASP A 52 1.79 -7.13 -2.87
CA ASP A 52 0.35 -6.92 -3.02
C ASP A 52 -0.34 -6.54 -1.69
N GLY A 53 0.44 -6.41 -0.61
CA GLY A 53 -0.03 -6.04 0.72
C GLY A 53 -0.64 -7.19 1.52
N VAL A 54 -0.74 -8.39 0.95
CA VAL A 54 -1.12 -9.61 1.65
C VAL A 54 0.15 -10.29 2.15
N LEU A 55 0.27 -10.45 3.47
CA LEU A 55 1.43 -11.12 4.04
C LEU A 55 1.34 -12.64 3.80
N ASP A 56 2.26 -13.15 3.00
CA ASP A 56 2.56 -14.57 2.86
C ASP A 56 3.38 -15.07 4.06
N MET A 57 3.52 -16.38 4.15
CA MET A 57 4.26 -17.03 5.23
C MET A 57 5.48 -17.77 4.69
N ILE A 58 6.63 -17.54 5.31
CA ILE A 58 7.86 -18.29 5.07
C ILE A 58 8.10 -19.16 6.29
N VAL A 59 8.12 -20.48 6.11
CA VAL A 59 8.31 -21.46 7.18
C VAL A 59 9.60 -22.23 6.96
N LEU A 60 10.44 -22.25 7.98
CA LEU A 60 11.61 -23.10 8.08
C LEU A 60 11.20 -24.40 8.77
N SER A 61 11.37 -25.53 8.10
CA SER A 61 10.97 -26.86 8.58
C SER A 61 12.11 -27.85 8.46
N ARG A 62 12.13 -28.89 9.31
CA ARG A 62 13.10 -29.97 9.20
C ARG A 62 12.64 -31.00 8.17
N VAL A 63 13.54 -31.42 7.28
CA VAL A 63 13.24 -32.46 6.29
C VAL A 63 13.83 -33.78 6.78
N GLY A 64 12.93 -34.72 7.11
CA GLY A 64 13.20 -36.15 7.24
C GLY A 64 14.44 -36.52 8.06
N GLY A 65 14.37 -36.45 9.39
CA GLY A 65 15.26 -37.14 10.36
C GLY A 65 16.77 -36.83 10.34
N LYS A 66 17.32 -36.28 9.26
CA LYS A 66 18.74 -35.98 9.05
C LYS A 66 19.15 -34.59 9.55
N GLY A 67 18.18 -33.82 10.03
CA GLY A 67 18.40 -32.49 10.56
C GLY A 67 18.68 -31.40 9.52
N GLU A 68 18.45 -31.69 8.25
CA GLU A 68 18.42 -30.68 7.19
C GLU A 68 17.20 -29.77 7.35
N LEU A 69 17.39 -28.48 7.08
CA LEU A 69 16.35 -27.47 7.13
C LEU A 69 15.93 -27.09 5.70
N ALA A 70 14.63 -27.04 5.45
CA ALA A 70 14.06 -26.54 4.21
C ALA A 70 13.14 -25.35 4.47
N ILE A 71 13.23 -24.38 3.58
CA ILE A 71 12.36 -23.20 3.55
C ILE A 71 11.17 -23.52 2.65
N ARG A 72 9.96 -23.26 3.14
CA ARG A 72 8.70 -23.35 2.40
C ARG A 72 8.03 -21.99 2.41
N ALA A 73 7.69 -21.47 1.24
CA ALA A 73 6.87 -20.27 1.12
C ALA A 73 5.41 -20.71 0.90
N LEU A 74 4.53 -20.30 1.80
CA LEU A 74 3.09 -20.54 1.73
C LEU A 74 2.43 -19.23 1.30
N LYS A 75 1.76 -19.27 0.14
CA LYS A 75 1.01 -18.12 -0.35
C LYS A 75 -0.26 -17.95 0.48
N ASN A 76 -0.48 -16.74 0.95
CA ASN A 76 -1.72 -16.40 1.63
C ASN A 76 -2.78 -16.02 0.58
N ASN A 77 -3.71 -16.94 0.31
CA ASN A 77 -4.82 -16.73 -0.64
C ASN A 77 -6.02 -16.02 0.00
N PHE A 78 -5.79 -15.18 1.01
CA PHE A 78 -6.85 -14.37 1.61
C PHE A 78 -7.26 -13.25 0.65
N GLU A 79 -8.17 -13.58 -0.27
CA GLU A 79 -8.85 -12.62 -1.15
C GLU A 79 -9.94 -11.87 -0.37
N ALA A 80 -9.53 -10.97 0.52
CA ALA A 80 -10.39 -9.86 0.88
C ALA A 80 -9.98 -8.67 0.03
N ASP A 81 -10.95 -8.01 -0.62
CA ASP A 81 -10.78 -6.68 -1.22
C ASP A 81 -10.44 -5.65 -0.13
N ALA A 82 -9.29 -5.78 0.51
CA ALA A 82 -8.89 -5.00 1.64
C ALA A 82 -7.78 -4.07 1.19
N TYR A 83 -8.09 -2.78 1.20
CA TYR A 83 -7.09 -1.75 1.02
C TYR A 83 -6.04 -1.84 2.14
N PHE A 84 -4.80 -1.53 1.82
CA PHE A 84 -3.72 -1.46 2.80
C PHE A 84 -2.91 -0.19 2.62
N VAL A 85 -2.11 0.15 3.63
CA VAL A 85 -1.02 1.11 3.49
C VAL A 85 0.26 0.48 4.04
N LYS A 86 1.33 0.54 3.24
CA LYS A 86 2.66 0.10 3.65
C LYS A 86 3.45 1.34 4.06
N VAL A 87 3.91 1.40 5.31
CA VAL A 87 4.65 2.55 5.82
C VAL A 87 6.02 2.09 6.29
N ILE A 88 7.07 2.73 5.78
CA ILE A 88 8.45 2.54 6.24
C ILE A 88 8.98 3.86 6.79
N VAL A 89 9.46 3.83 8.01
CA VAL A 89 10.08 4.96 8.69
C VAL A 89 11.57 4.74 8.72
N LEU A 90 12.31 5.63 8.09
CA LEU A 90 13.75 5.51 7.98
C LEU A 90 14.44 6.25 9.13
N SER A 91 15.72 5.98 9.33
CA SER A 91 16.54 6.68 10.32
C SER A 91 16.85 8.12 9.93
N GLY A 92 16.70 8.49 8.65
CA GLY A 92 16.82 9.85 8.14
C GLY A 92 18.15 10.56 8.46
N LEU A 93 19.08 10.61 7.49
CA LEU A 93 20.35 11.32 7.67
C LEU A 93 20.28 12.80 7.26
N CYS A 94 19.61 13.09 6.14
CA CYS A 94 19.35 14.43 5.65
C CYS A 94 18.14 14.42 4.69
N SER A 95 17.73 15.57 4.14
CA SER A 95 16.59 15.64 3.22
C SER A 95 16.94 15.25 1.77
N ASN A 96 17.81 16.01 1.11
CA ASN A 96 18.16 15.79 -0.31
C ASN A 96 19.67 15.92 -0.59
N ASP A 97 20.37 16.86 0.06
CA ASP A 97 21.79 17.11 -0.17
C ASP A 97 22.60 16.73 1.07
N CYS A 98 23.02 15.46 1.13
CA CYS A 98 23.79 14.94 2.25
C CYS A 98 25.28 15.26 2.07
N PRO A 99 25.99 15.55 3.18
CA PRO A 99 27.45 15.54 3.17
C PRO A 99 27.98 14.24 2.55
N GLU A 100 29.05 14.31 1.76
CA GLU A 100 29.67 13.16 1.08
C GLU A 100 28.82 12.49 -0.02
N LYS A 101 27.73 13.13 -0.49
CA LYS A 101 26.83 12.60 -1.54
C LYS A 101 26.22 11.23 -1.20
N VAL A 102 26.13 10.90 0.09
CA VAL A 102 25.47 9.67 0.53
C VAL A 102 23.96 9.78 0.33
N LYS A 103 23.28 8.63 0.21
CA LYS A 103 21.82 8.63 0.05
C LYS A 103 21.16 9.17 1.33
N PRO A 104 20.22 10.14 1.23
CA PRO A 104 19.63 10.82 2.39
C PRO A 104 18.78 9.90 3.29
N PHE A 105 18.32 8.80 2.70
CA PHE A 105 17.23 7.99 3.22
C PHE A 105 17.61 7.16 4.46
N GLY A 106 18.87 6.80 4.67
CA GLY A 106 19.25 5.93 5.80
C GLY A 106 18.66 4.50 5.67
N VAL A 107 18.52 3.80 6.80
CA VAL A 107 17.95 2.44 6.88
C VAL A 107 16.65 2.43 7.69
N ASN A 108 15.91 1.32 7.71
CA ASN A 108 14.73 1.14 8.57
C ASN A 108 15.11 1.28 10.05
N GLN A 109 14.55 2.29 10.72
CA GLN A 109 14.81 2.54 12.13
C GLN A 109 13.93 1.63 13.02
N PRO A 110 14.46 1.06 14.12
CA PRO A 110 13.65 0.34 15.08
C PRO A 110 12.92 1.27 16.05
N GLY A 111 11.66 0.92 16.37
CA GLY A 111 10.85 1.65 17.34
C GLY A 111 9.89 2.74 16.81
N PRO A 112 9.91 3.21 15.54
CA PRO A 112 8.85 4.07 15.03
C PRO A 112 7.46 3.49 15.27
N TYR A 113 6.52 4.38 15.56
CA TYR A 113 5.12 4.03 15.81
C TYR A 113 4.26 4.69 14.76
N VAL A 114 3.51 3.87 14.02
CA VAL A 114 2.60 4.32 12.96
C VAL A 114 1.18 4.08 13.42
N MET A 115 0.33 5.09 13.29
CA MET A 115 -1.09 5.01 13.62
C MET A 115 -1.89 5.69 12.52
N TYR A 116 -3.04 5.14 12.14
CA TYR A 116 -4.00 5.86 11.33
C TYR A 116 -5.34 5.99 12.05
N THR A 117 -6.08 7.02 11.62
CA THR A 117 -7.50 7.22 11.92
C THR A 117 -8.23 7.45 10.61
N THR A 118 -9.32 6.73 10.40
CA THR A 118 -10.16 6.85 9.21
C THR A 118 -11.63 6.61 9.56
N VAL A 119 -12.55 7.05 8.72
CA VAL A 119 -13.97 6.70 8.83
C VAL A 119 -14.34 5.57 7.86
N ASP A 120 -15.18 4.62 8.28
CA ASP A 120 -15.70 3.58 7.41
C ASP A 120 -16.96 4.00 6.64
N SER A 121 -17.43 3.19 5.69
CA SER A 121 -18.65 3.48 4.91
C SER A 121 -19.92 3.66 5.74
N ASN A 122 -19.94 3.16 6.99
CA ASN A 122 -21.06 3.29 7.90
C ASN A 122 -20.92 4.52 8.82
N GLY A 123 -19.88 5.34 8.63
CA GLY A 123 -19.61 6.53 9.44
C GLY A 123 -18.92 6.23 10.77
N ASN A 124 -18.45 5.00 11.02
CA ASN A 124 -17.76 4.68 12.26
C ASN A 124 -16.27 5.00 12.15
N LEU A 125 -15.72 5.56 13.23
CA LEU A 125 -14.28 5.78 13.37
C LEU A 125 -13.55 4.45 13.49
N LYS A 126 -12.48 4.31 12.71
CA LYS A 126 -11.55 3.18 12.72
C LYS A 126 -10.14 3.69 12.96
N ASN A 127 -9.49 3.08 13.95
CA ASN A 127 -8.11 3.36 14.29
C ASN A 127 -7.32 2.05 14.24
N ALA A 128 -6.10 2.10 13.70
CA ALA A 128 -5.15 1.01 13.89
C ALA A 128 -3.74 1.58 14.04
N SER A 129 -2.87 0.79 14.65
CA SER A 129 -1.51 1.20 14.94
C SER A 129 -0.57 0.01 14.95
N ALA A 130 0.68 0.23 14.54
CA ALA A 130 1.73 -0.76 14.55
C ALA A 130 3.09 -0.10 14.86
N GLY A 131 3.97 -0.87 15.51
CA GLY A 131 5.37 -0.50 15.70
C GLY A 131 6.23 -1.09 14.58
N GLN A 132 7.18 -0.31 14.08
CA GLN A 132 8.17 -0.81 13.13
C GLN A 132 9.31 -1.51 13.88
N LEU A 133 9.68 -2.70 13.38
CA LEU A 133 10.67 -3.58 14.00
C LEU A 133 10.41 -3.83 15.50
N SER A 134 9.15 -4.11 15.87
CA SER A 134 8.78 -4.52 17.22
C SER A 134 9.22 -5.96 17.52
N GLN A 135 10.38 -6.14 18.17
CA GLN A 135 10.92 -7.46 18.53
C GLN A 135 10.56 -7.92 19.94
N SER A 136 9.85 -9.06 20.01
CA SER A 136 9.53 -9.75 21.26
C SER A 136 10.02 -11.20 21.32
N ALA A 137 10.42 -11.80 20.20
CA ALA A 137 10.83 -13.21 20.12
C ALA A 137 12.24 -13.40 19.53
N HIS A 138 12.92 -14.44 20.00
CA HIS A 138 14.20 -14.91 19.48
C HIS A 138 14.02 -15.41 18.03
N LEU A 139 14.92 -15.03 17.12
CA LEU A 139 14.86 -15.35 15.67
C LEU A 139 13.59 -14.85 14.92
N SER A 140 12.90 -13.84 15.44
CA SER A 140 11.81 -13.22 14.67
C SER A 140 12.37 -12.40 13.50
N LEU A 141 12.12 -12.85 12.28
CA LEU A 141 12.35 -12.03 11.09
C LEU A 141 11.18 -11.05 10.98
N GLN A 142 11.47 -9.76 11.13
CA GLN A 142 10.49 -8.69 11.03
C GLN A 142 10.61 -7.95 9.72
N LEU A 143 9.47 -7.43 9.29
CA LEU A 143 9.38 -6.58 8.13
C LEU A 143 10.09 -5.25 8.39
N PRO A 144 10.82 -4.71 7.40
CA PRO A 144 11.43 -3.39 7.52
C PRO A 144 10.38 -2.26 7.46
N TYR A 145 9.11 -2.60 7.23
CA TYR A 145 7.95 -1.71 7.14
C TYR A 145 6.78 -2.25 7.95
N THR A 146 5.82 -1.37 8.26
CA THR A 146 4.53 -1.75 8.83
C THR A 146 3.47 -1.79 7.73
N VAL A 147 2.70 -2.89 7.67
CA VAL A 147 1.51 -2.99 6.82
C VAL A 147 0.28 -2.81 7.69
N LEU A 148 -0.56 -1.85 7.32
CA LEU A 148 -1.79 -1.53 8.03
C LEU A 148 -2.97 -1.77 7.08
N GLY A 149 -3.88 -2.68 7.46
CA GLY A 149 -5.07 -2.98 6.68
C GLY A 149 -6.18 -1.95 6.95
N LEU A 150 -6.82 -1.44 5.89
CA LEU A 150 -7.83 -0.38 5.92
C LEU A 150 -9.25 -0.92 5.73
N GLY A 151 -9.39 -2.18 5.30
CA GLY A 151 -10.67 -2.81 5.00
C GLY A 151 -11.17 -2.50 3.59
N ARG A 152 -12.46 -2.74 3.32
CA ARG A 152 -13.00 -2.81 1.95
C ARG A 152 -13.36 -1.50 1.27
N SER A 153 -13.44 -0.42 2.03
CA SER A 153 -13.96 0.85 1.53
C SER A 153 -13.16 2.00 2.11
N ALA A 154 -11.92 2.14 1.63
CA ALA A 154 -11.08 3.29 1.93
C ALA A 154 -10.88 4.08 0.64
N ASN A 155 -11.33 5.34 0.61
CA ASN A 155 -11.03 6.25 -0.51
C ASN A 155 -9.67 6.94 -0.28
N PHE A 156 -9.43 7.35 0.97
CA PHE A 156 -8.19 7.92 1.48
C PHE A 156 -8.13 7.66 2.99
N LEU A 157 -6.94 7.63 3.57
CA LEU A 157 -6.80 7.78 5.02
C LEU A 157 -6.98 9.25 5.37
N ASP A 158 -7.86 9.53 6.33
CA ASP A 158 -8.05 10.87 6.86
C ASP A 158 -6.76 11.36 7.54
N HIS A 159 -6.23 10.57 8.47
CA HIS A 159 -5.06 10.91 9.26
C HIS A 159 -4.09 9.74 9.41
N LEU A 160 -2.83 9.96 9.09
CA LEU A 160 -1.72 9.05 9.36
C LEU A 160 -0.70 9.77 10.26
N TYR A 161 -0.46 9.21 11.43
CA TYR A 161 0.49 9.69 12.41
C TYR A 161 1.71 8.77 12.40
N VAL A 162 2.89 9.37 12.32
CA VAL A 162 4.15 8.67 12.54
C VAL A 162 4.90 9.35 13.67
N GLY A 163 5.34 8.56 14.64
CA GLY A 163 6.22 8.98 15.72
C GLY A 163 7.51 8.18 15.73
N ILE A 164 8.57 8.80 16.22
CA ILE A 164 9.86 8.13 16.49
C ILE A 164 10.13 8.08 17.99
N PRO A 165 10.92 7.11 18.48
CA PRO A 165 11.29 7.06 19.88
C PRO A 165 12.06 8.32 20.32
N ARG A 166 11.87 8.70 21.57
CA ARG A 166 12.53 9.85 22.19
C ARG A 166 13.89 9.44 22.77
N PRO A 167 14.90 10.31 22.70
CA PRO A 167 16.12 10.14 23.48
C PRO A 167 15.82 10.15 24.98
N PRO A 168 16.63 9.45 25.81
CA PRO A 168 16.50 9.54 27.26
C PRO A 168 16.62 10.99 27.74
N GLY A 169 15.68 11.44 28.58
CA GLY A 169 15.67 12.79 29.15
C GLY A 169 14.92 13.85 28.33
N ASP A 170 14.48 13.52 27.11
CA ASP A 170 13.65 14.40 26.29
C ASP A 170 12.15 14.14 26.55
N THR A 171 11.38 15.19 26.79
CA THR A 171 9.92 15.12 26.99
C THR A 171 9.13 15.34 25.70
N ASP A 172 9.73 15.98 24.69
CA ASP A 172 9.01 16.46 23.52
C ASP A 172 8.56 15.30 22.61
N ILE A 173 7.30 15.34 22.22
CA ILE A 173 6.71 14.30 21.37
C ILE A 173 7.14 14.53 19.93
N ARG A 174 7.96 13.62 19.41
CA ARG A 174 8.41 13.61 18.02
C ARG A 174 7.40 12.85 17.17
N LYS A 175 6.35 13.55 16.73
CA LYS A 175 5.31 13.01 15.85
C LYS A 175 4.96 13.97 14.73
N GLN A 176 4.63 13.42 13.58
CA GLN A 176 4.10 14.17 12.44
C GLN A 176 2.84 13.49 11.91
N GLU A 177 1.96 14.31 11.36
CA GLU A 177 0.70 13.91 10.77
C GLU A 177 0.70 14.19 9.27
N TRP A 178 0.22 13.24 8.49
CA TRP A 178 -0.13 13.42 7.08
C TRP A 178 -1.59 13.06 6.87
N THR A 179 -2.24 13.81 6.00
CA THR A 179 -3.66 13.63 5.68
C THR A 179 -3.83 13.17 4.25
N ALA A 180 -5.00 12.57 3.95
CA ALA A 180 -5.39 12.17 2.61
C ALA A 180 -4.39 11.21 1.93
N ILE A 181 -3.91 10.20 2.67
CA ILE A 181 -3.00 9.19 2.11
C ILE A 181 -3.79 8.23 1.22
N ILE A 182 -3.30 8.02 0.01
CA ILE A 182 -3.92 7.14 -0.98
C ILE A 182 -3.74 5.67 -0.54
N PRO A 183 -4.80 4.84 -0.53
CA PRO A 183 -4.68 3.42 -0.24
C PRO A 183 -3.85 2.66 -1.29
N ASN A 184 -3.42 1.44 -0.95
CA ASN A 184 -2.58 0.57 -1.80
C ASN A 184 -1.29 1.25 -2.26
N SER A 185 -0.73 2.08 -1.38
CA SER A 185 0.50 2.82 -1.61
C SER A 185 1.56 2.46 -0.59
N GLN A 186 2.80 2.77 -0.95
CA GLN A 186 3.96 2.65 -0.08
C GLN A 186 4.41 4.05 0.32
N LEU A 187 4.39 4.33 1.62
CA LEU A 187 4.83 5.60 2.19
C LEU A 187 6.18 5.45 2.84
N ILE A 188 7.16 6.22 2.37
CA ILE A 188 8.49 6.32 2.96
C ILE A 188 8.57 7.61 3.77
N VAL A 189 8.69 7.49 5.09
CA VAL A 189 8.83 8.63 6.00
C VAL A 189 10.29 8.83 6.37
N ILE A 190 10.76 10.06 6.22
CA ILE A 190 12.13 10.48 6.52
C ILE A 190 12.04 11.50 7.66
N PRO A 191 12.28 11.08 8.91
CA PRO A 191 12.11 11.91 10.09
C PRO A 191 13.32 12.83 10.34
N TYR A 192 13.71 13.61 9.32
CA TYR A 192 14.81 14.55 9.38
C TYR A 192 14.32 16.00 9.22
N PRO A 193 14.78 16.94 10.06
CA PRO A 193 15.57 16.76 11.28
C PRO A 193 14.71 16.15 12.40
N HIS A 194 15.30 15.26 13.20
CA HIS A 194 14.59 14.53 14.25
C HIS A 194 13.90 15.41 15.31
N ASN A 195 14.42 16.63 15.54
CA ASN A 195 13.90 17.56 16.55
C ASN A 195 12.78 18.46 16.01
N GLU A 196 12.54 18.49 14.70
CA GLU A 196 11.53 19.34 14.07
C GLU A 196 10.53 18.51 13.24
N PRO A 197 9.58 17.80 13.89
CA PRO A 197 8.65 16.90 13.21
C PRO A 197 7.87 17.50 12.04
N ARG A 198 7.61 18.82 12.09
CA ARG A 198 6.89 19.54 11.03
C ARG A 198 7.62 19.58 9.69
N SER A 199 8.94 19.44 9.70
CA SER A 199 9.77 19.47 8.49
C SER A 199 10.07 18.08 7.93
N TRP A 200 9.56 17.02 8.59
CA TRP A 200 9.70 15.67 8.09
C TRP A 200 9.01 15.51 6.74
N SER A 201 9.68 14.77 5.85
CA SER A 201 9.16 14.50 4.53
C SER A 201 8.61 13.08 4.43
N ALA A 202 7.51 12.92 3.71
CA ALA A 202 6.99 11.63 3.32
C ALA A 202 6.92 11.53 1.80
N LYS A 203 7.44 10.44 1.24
CA LYS A 203 7.45 10.14 -0.20
C LYS A 203 6.50 8.99 -0.46
N LEU A 204 5.49 9.23 -1.28
CA LEU A 204 4.49 8.24 -1.67
C LEU A 204 4.95 7.55 -2.97
N TYR A 205 5.03 6.22 -2.93
CA TYR A 205 5.23 5.38 -4.10
C TYR A 205 3.95 4.62 -4.38
N LEU A 206 3.51 4.70 -5.63
CA LEU A 206 2.41 3.90 -6.13
C LEU A 206 3.01 2.71 -6.87
N THR A 207 2.67 1.50 -6.45
CA THR A 207 3.06 0.30 -7.20
C THR A 207 2.37 0.37 -8.56
N PRO A 208 3.10 0.48 -9.68
CA PRO A 208 2.47 0.57 -10.98
C PRO A 208 1.78 -0.76 -11.29
N SER A 209 0.45 -0.77 -11.25
CA SER A 209 -0.33 -1.93 -11.69
C SER A 209 -0.30 -2.03 -13.21
N ASN A 210 -0.27 -3.27 -13.74
CA ASN A 210 -0.43 -3.53 -15.18
C ASN A 210 -1.68 -2.85 -15.77
N ILE A 211 -2.70 -2.61 -14.94
CA ILE A 211 -3.90 -1.88 -15.30
C ILE A 211 -3.59 -0.44 -15.74
N VAL A 212 -2.60 0.23 -15.13
CA VAL A 212 -2.22 1.61 -15.47
C VAL A 212 -1.74 1.71 -16.92
N LEU A 213 -0.97 0.73 -17.39
CA LEU A 213 -0.51 0.71 -18.78
C LEU A 213 -1.68 0.44 -19.73
N LEU A 214 -2.57 -0.48 -19.38
CA LEU A 214 -3.76 -0.79 -20.17
C LEU A 214 -4.72 0.40 -20.27
N THR A 215 -4.94 1.14 -19.19
CA THR A 215 -5.78 2.34 -19.21
C THR A 215 -5.14 3.46 -20.02
N ALA A 216 -3.81 3.62 -19.97
CA ALA A 216 -3.09 4.57 -20.82
C ALA A 216 -3.25 4.23 -22.31
N ILE A 217 -3.09 2.96 -22.68
CA ILE A 217 -3.30 2.48 -24.06
C ILE A 217 -4.75 2.71 -24.50
N ALA A 218 -5.72 2.38 -23.65
CA ALA A 218 -7.14 2.60 -23.94
C ALA A 218 -7.45 4.09 -24.13
N LEU A 219 -6.90 4.97 -23.28
CA LEU A 219 -7.06 6.42 -23.39
C LEU A 219 -6.48 6.95 -24.70
N ILE A 220 -5.27 6.52 -25.08
CA ILE A 220 -4.65 6.88 -26.36
C ILE A 220 -5.53 6.41 -27.53
N GLY A 221 -6.05 5.17 -27.46
CA GLY A 221 -6.95 4.64 -28.47
C GLY A 221 -8.22 5.49 -28.65
N VAL A 222 -8.85 5.91 -27.55
CA VAL A 222 -10.01 6.79 -27.58
C VAL A 222 -9.66 8.16 -28.15
N CYS A 223 -8.53 8.76 -27.74
CA CYS A 223 -8.08 10.04 -28.28
C CYS A 223 -7.86 9.98 -29.80
N VAL A 224 -7.19 8.94 -30.30
CA VAL A 224 -6.96 8.73 -31.74
C VAL A 224 -8.29 8.55 -32.48
N PHE A 225 -9.20 7.76 -31.93
CA PHE A 225 -10.52 7.55 -32.53
C PHE A 225 -11.31 8.85 -32.69
N ILE A 226 -11.31 9.70 -31.65
CA ILE A 226 -11.94 11.03 -31.69
C ILE A 226 -11.27 11.91 -32.74
N LEU A 227 -9.93 11.93 -32.82
CA LEU A 227 -9.19 12.71 -33.82
C LEU A 227 -9.54 12.29 -35.25
N VAL A 228 -9.73 10.99 -35.50
CA VAL A 228 -10.14 10.49 -36.82
C VAL A 228 -11.55 10.99 -37.18
N ILE A 229 -12.50 10.95 -36.24
CA ILE A 229 -13.86 11.48 -36.47
C ILE A 229 -13.80 12.97 -36.78
N ILE A 230 -13.05 13.74 -35.98
CA ILE A 230 -12.86 15.18 -36.22
C ILE A 230 -12.25 15.42 -37.60
N GLY A 231 -11.22 14.65 -37.97
CA GLY A 231 -10.57 14.76 -39.28
C GLY A 231 -11.53 14.49 -40.45
N ILE A 232 -12.37 13.46 -40.34
CA ILE A 232 -13.39 13.15 -41.36
C ILE A 232 -14.42 14.27 -41.46
N LEU A 233 -14.93 14.75 -40.32
CA LEU A 233 -15.90 15.85 -40.29
C LEU A 233 -15.32 17.12 -40.89
N HIS A 234 -14.09 17.47 -40.52
CA HIS A 234 -13.41 18.65 -41.04
C HIS A 234 -13.13 18.56 -42.54
N TRP A 235 -12.85 17.35 -43.05
CA TRP A 235 -12.69 17.15 -44.49
C TRP A 235 -14.02 17.26 -45.25
N LYS A 236 -15.13 16.80 -44.66
CA LYS A 236 -16.47 16.98 -45.23
C LYS A 236 -16.89 18.45 -45.25
N GLU A 237 -16.61 19.17 -44.17
CA GLU A 237 -16.84 20.61 -44.03
C GLU A 237 -16.04 21.38 -45.08
N LYS A 238 -14.72 21.15 -45.17
CA LYS A 238 -13.87 21.78 -46.19
C LYS A 238 -14.36 21.51 -47.62
N LYS A 239 -14.85 20.30 -47.90
CA LYS A 239 -15.41 19.95 -49.22
C LYS A 239 -16.78 20.59 -49.48
N ALA A 240 -17.53 20.98 -48.45
CA ALA A 240 -18.78 21.73 -48.60
C ALA A 240 -18.47 23.21 -48.90
N ASP A 241 -17.57 23.82 -48.13
CA ASP A 241 -17.09 25.19 -48.35
C ASP A 241 -16.50 25.37 -49.75
N ASP A 242 -15.70 24.42 -50.23
CA ASP A 242 -15.11 24.47 -51.57
C ASP A 242 -16.17 24.39 -52.68
N ARG A 243 -17.35 23.79 -52.43
CA ARG A 243 -18.46 23.78 -53.38
C ARG A 243 -19.21 25.11 -53.36
N GLU A 244 -19.45 25.68 -52.18
CA GLU A 244 -20.12 26.99 -52.05
C GLU A 244 -19.31 28.09 -52.72
N LYS A 245 -18.00 28.16 -52.47
CA LYS A 245 -17.11 29.14 -53.13
C LYS A 245 -17.13 29.05 -54.66
N ARG A 246 -17.25 27.85 -55.23
CA ARG A 246 -17.37 27.67 -56.69
C ARG A 246 -18.71 28.18 -57.21
N GLN A 247 -19.80 27.99 -56.47
CA GLN A 247 -21.12 28.51 -56.86
C GLN A 247 -21.18 30.04 -56.79
N GLU A 248 -20.55 30.65 -55.78
CA GLU A 248 -20.41 32.10 -55.69
C GLU A 248 -19.58 32.66 -56.85
N ALA A 249 -18.43 32.05 -57.17
CA ALA A 249 -17.60 32.47 -58.30
C ALA A 249 -18.35 32.40 -59.64
N HIS A 250 -19.20 31.38 -59.85
CA HIS A 250 -20.06 31.30 -61.03
C HIS A 250 -21.17 32.38 -61.03
N ARG A 251 -21.73 32.75 -59.89
CA ARG A 251 -22.71 33.86 -59.79
C ARG A 251 -22.09 35.21 -60.16
N PHE A 252 -20.89 35.52 -59.66
CA PHE A 252 -20.20 36.77 -59.99
C PHE A 252 -19.86 36.92 -61.48
N HIS A 253 -19.66 35.81 -62.19
CA HIS A 253 -19.35 35.87 -63.62
C HIS A 253 -20.56 36.23 -64.50
N PHE A 254 -21.79 36.00 -64.01
CA PHE A 254 -23.03 36.34 -64.71
C PHE A 254 -23.54 37.77 -64.41
N ASP A 255 -23.11 38.38 -63.31
CA ASP A 255 -23.53 39.74 -62.89
C ASP A 255 -22.67 40.86 -63.52
N ALA A 256 -21.62 40.50 -64.27
CA ALA A 256 -20.68 41.42 -64.92
C ALA A 256 -20.84 41.47 -66.46
N MET A 257 -21.91 40.90 -67.00
CA MET A 257 -22.31 40.97 -68.42
C MET A 257 -23.68 41.65 -68.53
#